data_AF-A0AAW4YUW6-F1
#
_entry.id   AF-A0AAW4YUW6-F1
#
_cell.length_a   1.000
_cell.length_b   1.000
_cell.length_c   1.000
_cell.angle_alpha   90.00
_cell.angle_beta   90.00
_cell.angle_gamma   90.00
#
_symmetry.space_group_name_H-M   'P 1'
#
loop_
_entity.id
_entity.type
_entity.pdbx_description
1 polymer ?
#
loop_
_entity_poly.entity_id
_entity_poly.type
_entity_poly.pdbx_seq_one_letter_code
_entity_poly.pdbx_strand_id
1 'polypeptide(L)'
;MAWVVEARGATQYGVQQQYGMGVGYAHPETGKWLKLEFMSAGLPLAISNWEAIRAYMDYEVHSLHELQDPHLPRGKDDPPWEGVHTLRNARRRMRERRANGEVGPIYTFFWYAYHVIELWNLPGYLTEWEAKRLMKSRPKLRPTEVEEWSKPLPKEQWAKPSEELVRLSAEVRRLRAENPLSSIEEIFSEAYRRQGVEA
;
A
#
# COMPACT_ATOMS: atom_id res chain seq x y z
N MET A 1 -8.76 -5.50 -18.78
CA MET A 1 -9.03 -4.05 -18.84
C MET A 1 -9.17 -3.53 -17.41
N ALA A 2 -8.50 -2.42 -17.08
CA ALA A 2 -8.69 -1.72 -15.81
C ALA A 2 -9.20 -0.30 -16.11
N TRP A 3 -10.01 0.25 -15.22
CA TRP A 3 -10.57 1.60 -15.37
C TRP A 3 -10.81 2.24 -14.01
N VAL A 4 -10.90 3.57 -14.00
CA VAL A 4 -11.32 4.37 -12.84
C VAL A 4 -12.68 4.97 -13.15
N VAL A 5 -13.60 4.90 -12.19
CA VAL A 5 -14.95 5.45 -12.29
C VAL A 5 -15.04 6.68 -11.40
N GLU A 6 -15.53 7.77 -11.96
CA GLU A 6 -16.06 8.90 -11.20
C GLU A 6 -17.55 9.04 -11.53
N ALA A 7 -18.40 8.97 -10.52
CA ALA A 7 -19.82 9.19 -10.64
C ALA A 7 -20.24 10.36 -9.75
N ARG A 8 -21.07 11.26 -10.28
CA ARG A 8 -21.63 12.39 -9.55
C ARG A 8 -23.15 12.35 -9.68
N GLY A 9 -23.85 12.39 -8.55
CA GLY A 9 -25.30 12.44 -8.48
C GLY A 9 -25.76 13.62 -7.64
N ALA A 10 -26.77 14.35 -8.12
CA ALA A 10 -27.44 15.38 -7.34
C ALA A 10 -28.78 14.84 -6.84
N THR A 11 -29.03 14.97 -5.54
CA THR A 11 -30.31 14.63 -4.90
C THR A 11 -30.87 15.88 -4.21
N GLN A 12 -32.14 15.84 -3.81
CA GLN A 12 -32.77 16.90 -3.00
C GLN A 12 -32.04 17.16 -1.66
N TYR A 13 -31.19 16.23 -1.20
CA TYR A 13 -30.44 16.32 0.05
C TYR A 13 -28.95 16.69 -0.16
N GLY A 14 -28.52 16.91 -1.40
CA GLY A 14 -27.15 17.32 -1.71
C GLY A 14 -26.52 16.57 -2.89
N VAL A 15 -25.27 16.91 -3.16
CA VAL A 15 -24.44 16.29 -4.21
C VAL A 15 -23.64 15.15 -3.60
N GLN A 16 -23.75 13.96 -4.19
CA GLN A 16 -22.92 12.80 -3.87
C GLN A 16 -21.91 12.57 -4.99
N GLN A 17 -20.66 12.35 -4.60
CA GLN A 17 -19.59 11.94 -5.50
C GLN A 17 -19.09 10.57 -5.07
N GLN A 18 -18.91 9.69 -6.04
CA GLN A 18 -18.44 8.32 -5.83
C GLN A 18 -17.27 8.06 -6.76
N TYR A 19 -16.23 7.46 -6.21
CA TYR A 19 -15.03 7.06 -6.94
C TYR A 19 -14.84 5.56 -6.82
N GLY A 20 -14.28 4.93 -7.83
CA GLY A 20 -13.98 3.51 -7.78
C GLY A 20 -12.95 3.08 -8.80
N MET A 21 -12.35 1.93 -8.56
CA MET A 21 -11.46 1.26 -9.52
C MET A 21 -12.11 -0.05 -9.94
N GLY A 22 -12.19 -0.28 -11.24
CA GLY A 22 -12.70 -1.50 -11.83
C GLY A 22 -11.62 -2.29 -12.57
N VAL A 23 -11.67 -3.61 -12.47
CA VAL A 23 -10.90 -4.52 -13.33
C VAL A 23 -11.86 -5.53 -13.93
N GLY A 24 -11.69 -5.80 -15.22
CA GLY A 24 -12.52 -6.76 -15.93
C GLY A 24 -11.76 -7.51 -17.01
N TYR A 25 -12.18 -8.75 -17.21
CA TYR A 25 -11.67 -9.62 -18.27
C TYR A 25 -12.82 -10.44 -18.86
N ALA A 26 -12.68 -10.83 -20.12
CA ALA A 26 -13.59 -11.76 -20.76
C ALA A 26 -13.19 -13.19 -20.39
N HIS A 27 -14.13 -13.96 -19.84
CA HIS A 27 -13.87 -15.35 -19.51
C HIS A 27 -13.59 -16.15 -20.79
N PRO A 28 -12.46 -16.87 -20.89
CA PRO A 28 -12.01 -17.47 -22.14
C PRO A 28 -12.98 -18.52 -22.69
N GLU A 29 -13.61 -19.32 -21.83
CA GLU A 29 -14.53 -20.38 -22.27
C GLU A 29 -15.98 -19.93 -22.49
N THR A 30 -16.47 -18.95 -21.73
CA THR A 30 -17.89 -18.55 -21.75
C THR A 30 -18.14 -17.24 -22.48
N GLY A 31 -17.08 -16.49 -22.80
CA GLY A 31 -17.16 -15.16 -23.43
C GLY A 31 -17.81 -14.08 -22.56
N LYS A 32 -18.20 -14.40 -21.32
CA LYS A 32 -18.84 -13.46 -20.41
C LYS A 32 -17.81 -12.50 -19.82
N TRP A 33 -18.14 -11.22 -19.81
CA TRP A 33 -17.34 -10.22 -19.13
C TRP A 33 -17.52 -10.32 -17.62
N LEU A 34 -16.45 -10.66 -16.93
CA LEU A 34 -16.37 -10.60 -15.47
C LEU A 34 -15.77 -9.25 -15.09
N LYS A 35 -16.44 -8.55 -14.17
CA LYS A 35 -16.04 -7.22 -13.70
C LYS A 35 -16.00 -7.22 -12.18
N LEU A 36 -14.97 -6.61 -11.62
CA LEU A 36 -14.80 -6.36 -10.20
C LEU A 36 -14.62 -4.86 -10.02
N GLU A 37 -15.47 -4.24 -9.22
CA GLU A 37 -15.41 -2.81 -8.94
C GLU A 37 -15.30 -2.59 -7.43
N PHE A 38 -14.34 -1.76 -7.03
CA PHE A 38 -14.09 -1.42 -5.63
C PHE A 38 -14.28 0.08 -5.45
N MET A 39 -15.16 0.45 -4.52
CA MET A 39 -15.37 1.85 -4.18
C MET A 39 -14.17 2.41 -3.42
N SER A 40 -13.85 3.67 -3.69
CA SER A 40 -12.76 4.42 -3.07
C SER A 40 -13.29 5.76 -2.56
N ALA A 41 -12.69 6.25 -1.47
CA ALA A 41 -13.12 7.49 -0.81
C ALA A 41 -12.74 8.76 -1.59
N GLY A 42 -11.94 8.64 -2.66
CA GLY A 42 -11.50 9.76 -3.48
C GLY A 42 -10.88 9.29 -4.80
N LEU A 43 -10.85 10.18 -5.80
CA LEU A 43 -10.23 9.91 -7.09
C LEU A 43 -8.75 9.51 -6.98
N PRO A 44 -7.90 10.22 -6.19
CA PRO A 44 -6.50 9.83 -6.06
C PRO A 44 -6.33 8.43 -5.47
N LEU A 45 -7.24 8.01 -4.58
CA LEU A 45 -7.21 6.68 -3.98
C LEU A 45 -7.63 5.59 -4.97
N ALA A 46 -8.61 5.88 -5.84
CA ALA A 46 -9.00 4.96 -6.91
C ALA A 46 -7.84 4.74 -7.89
N ILE A 47 -7.13 5.82 -8.25
CA ILE A 47 -5.92 5.75 -9.09
C ILE A 47 -4.79 5.01 -8.36
N SER A 48 -4.57 5.30 -7.07
CA SER A 48 -3.50 4.64 -6.31
C SER A 48 -3.72 3.14 -6.16
N ASN A 49 -4.97 2.67 -6.12
CA ASN A 49 -5.26 1.23 -6.09
C ASN A 49 -4.76 0.53 -7.36
N TRP A 50 -4.91 1.17 -8.53
CA TRP A 50 -4.36 0.63 -9.77
C TRP A 50 -2.83 0.65 -9.76
N GLU A 51 -2.24 1.76 -9.31
CA GLU A 51 -0.79 1.88 -9.17
C GLU A 51 -0.21 0.86 -8.17
N ALA A 52 -0.93 0.51 -7.10
CA ALA A 52 -0.50 -0.52 -6.17
C ALA A 52 -0.50 -1.92 -6.80
N ILE A 53 -1.53 -2.25 -7.59
CA ILE A 53 -1.60 -3.51 -8.33
C ILE A 53 -0.48 -3.56 -9.38
N ARG A 54 -0.32 -2.50 -10.15
CA ARG A 54 0.77 -2.37 -11.12
C ARG A 54 2.13 -2.47 -10.43
N ALA A 55 2.29 -1.85 -9.26
CA ALA A 55 3.53 -1.94 -8.50
C ALA A 55 3.84 -3.36 -8.04
N TYR A 56 2.83 -4.13 -7.64
CA TYR A 56 3.00 -5.53 -7.30
C TYR A 56 3.36 -6.40 -8.51
N MET A 57 2.81 -6.10 -9.69
CA MET A 57 3.06 -6.86 -10.93
C MET A 57 4.38 -6.48 -11.62
N ASP A 58 4.70 -5.18 -11.68
CA ASP A 58 5.82 -4.61 -12.44
C ASP A 58 7.05 -4.32 -11.57
N TYR A 59 6.87 -3.90 -10.31
CA TYR A 59 7.98 -3.59 -9.41
C TYR A 59 8.24 -4.75 -8.45
N GLU A 60 9.46 -4.80 -7.90
CA GLU A 60 9.87 -5.76 -6.86
C GLU A 60 9.21 -5.48 -5.50
N VAL A 61 8.11 -4.70 -5.47
CA VAL A 61 7.42 -4.32 -4.25
C VAL A 61 6.58 -5.49 -3.77
N HIS A 62 7.24 -6.37 -3.04
CA HIS A 62 6.67 -7.65 -2.60
C HIS A 62 6.21 -7.62 -1.14
N SER A 63 6.43 -6.51 -0.43
CA SER A 63 6.04 -6.37 0.96
C SER A 63 5.29 -5.08 1.24
N LEU A 64 4.29 -5.17 2.12
CA LEU A 64 3.57 -4.00 2.64
C LEU A 64 4.53 -3.00 3.30
N HIS A 65 5.63 -3.49 3.89
CA HIS A 65 6.65 -2.67 4.53
C HIS A 65 7.35 -1.74 3.54
N GLU A 66 7.57 -2.16 2.29
CA GLU A 66 8.19 -1.31 1.26
C GLU A 66 7.29 -0.17 0.78
N LEU A 67 5.96 -0.36 0.89
CA LEU A 67 4.96 0.67 0.56
C LEU A 67 4.68 1.60 1.75
N GLN A 68 4.84 1.10 2.97
CA GLN A 68 4.56 1.88 4.17
C GLN A 68 5.59 2.98 4.37
N ASP A 69 5.13 4.10 4.93
CA ASP A 69 6.00 5.21 5.31
C ASP A 69 7.12 4.67 6.24
N PRO A 70 8.40 4.88 5.90
CA PRO A 70 9.54 4.53 6.75
C PRO A 70 9.46 5.16 8.15
N HIS A 71 8.64 6.20 8.32
CA HIS A 71 8.40 6.87 9.59
C HIS A 71 7.29 6.23 10.42
N LEU A 72 6.66 5.15 9.98
CA LEU A 72 5.80 4.37 10.85
C LEU A 72 6.66 3.52 11.81
N PRO A 73 6.27 3.39 13.08
CA PRO A 73 6.97 2.55 14.06
C PRO A 73 6.66 1.07 13.85
N ARG A 74 6.76 0.59 12.60
CA ARG A 74 6.67 -0.82 12.23
C ARG A 74 8.05 -1.33 11.84
N GLY A 75 8.44 -2.46 12.39
CA GLY A 75 9.63 -3.21 12.01
C GLY A 75 9.35 -4.19 10.88
N LYS A 76 10.42 -4.69 10.25
CA LYS A 76 10.37 -5.67 9.16
C LYS A 76 9.65 -6.97 9.53
N ASP A 77 9.83 -7.44 10.77
CA ASP A 77 9.29 -8.72 11.27
C ASP A 77 8.04 -8.53 12.15
N ASP A 78 7.45 -7.34 12.15
CA ASP A 78 6.25 -7.07 12.96
C ASP A 78 5.02 -7.76 12.36
N PRO A 79 4.09 -8.25 13.21
CA PRO A 79 2.79 -8.72 12.76
C PRO A 79 2.01 -7.66 11.96
N PRO A 80 1.06 -8.08 11.10
CA PRO A 80 0.30 -7.14 10.26
C PRO A 80 -0.72 -6.28 11.03
N TRP A 81 -1.00 -6.60 12.30
CA TRP A 81 -1.86 -5.80 13.18
C TRP A 81 -1.04 -4.88 14.09
N GLU A 82 -1.66 -3.87 14.69
CA GLU A 82 -0.99 -3.00 15.67
C GLU A 82 -1.04 -3.62 17.07
N GLY A 83 -0.03 -3.38 17.91
CA GLY A 83 0.03 -4.04 19.22
C GLY A 83 1.17 -3.53 20.10
N VAL A 84 1.66 -4.37 21.02
CA VAL A 84 2.74 -3.99 21.93
C VAL A 84 4.05 -3.78 21.17
N HIS A 85 4.24 -4.50 20.07
CA HIS A 85 5.43 -4.39 19.22
C HIS A 85 5.56 -2.99 18.59
N THR A 86 4.47 -2.38 18.07
CA THR A 86 4.51 -1.02 17.51
C THR A 86 4.91 0.02 18.56
N LEU A 87 4.38 -0.12 19.79
CA LEU A 87 4.71 0.77 20.89
C LEU A 87 6.17 0.61 21.37
N ARG A 88 6.69 -0.62 21.36
CA ARG A 88 8.11 -0.90 21.66
C ARG A 88 9.02 -0.31 20.58
N ASN A 89 8.63 -0.42 19.31
CA ASN A 89 9.36 0.15 18.18
C ASN A 89 9.34 1.68 18.22
N ALA A 90 8.21 2.30 18.56
CA ALA A 90 8.11 3.75 18.76
C ALA A 90 9.06 4.25 19.86
N ARG A 91 9.15 3.54 21.00
CA ARG A 91 10.12 3.86 22.07
C ARG A 91 11.57 3.69 21.64
N ARG A 92 11.88 2.59 20.94
CA ARG A 92 13.23 2.35 20.41
C ARG A 92 13.64 3.52 19.52
N ARG A 93 12.77 3.90 18.57
CA ARG A 93 13.00 5.03 17.69
C ARG A 93 13.13 6.35 18.44
N MET A 94 12.29 6.62 19.43
CA MET A 94 12.43 7.85 20.23
C MET A 94 13.76 7.95 20.97
N ARG A 95 14.32 6.81 21.42
CA ARG A 95 15.67 6.77 22.00
C ARG A 95 16.75 6.99 20.95
N GLU A 96 16.62 6.40 19.77
CA GLU A 96 17.53 6.61 18.63
C GLU A 96 17.53 8.07 18.18
N ARG A 97 16.36 8.68 17.99
CA ARG A 97 16.22 10.10 17.64
C ARG A 97 16.88 11.01 18.68
N ARG A 98 16.76 10.67 19.97
CA ARG A 98 17.45 11.41 21.05
C ARG A 98 18.97 11.20 21.01
N ALA A 99 19.43 9.98 20.75
CA ALA A 99 20.86 9.68 20.62
C ALA A 99 21.49 10.40 19.41
N ASN A 100 20.73 10.51 18.31
CA ASN A 100 21.13 11.23 17.10
C ASN A 100 20.99 12.75 17.22
N GLY A 101 20.45 13.27 18.33
CA GLY A 101 20.24 14.71 18.54
C GLY A 101 19.08 15.33 17.75
N GLU A 102 18.23 14.52 17.11
CA GLU A 102 17.07 14.99 16.33
C GLU A 102 15.96 15.57 17.22
N VAL A 103 15.88 15.14 18.49
CA VAL A 103 14.85 15.57 19.43
C VAL A 103 15.45 16.04 20.76
N GLY A 104 14.97 17.18 21.24
CA GLY A 104 15.37 17.75 22.53
C GLY A 104 14.85 16.96 23.75
N PRO A 105 15.43 17.19 24.94
CA PRO A 105 15.01 16.54 26.17
C PRO A 105 13.57 16.88 26.56
N ILE A 106 13.10 18.11 26.30
CA ILE A 106 11.73 18.55 26.58
C ILE A 106 10.71 17.76 25.75
N TYR A 107 10.94 17.64 24.44
CA TYR A 107 10.08 16.86 23.55
C TYR A 107 10.01 15.39 24.00
N THR A 108 11.16 14.81 24.35
CA THR A 108 11.23 13.43 24.85
C THR A 108 10.42 13.26 26.14
N PHE A 109 10.51 14.21 27.07
CA PHE A 109 9.75 14.19 28.31
C PHE A 109 8.24 14.19 28.06
N PHE A 110 7.74 15.14 27.27
CA PHE A 110 6.31 15.21 26.95
C PHE A 110 5.82 13.99 26.16
N TRP A 111 6.66 13.45 25.28
CA TRP A 111 6.36 12.22 24.57
C TRP A 111 6.11 11.07 25.56
N TYR A 112 6.99 10.85 26.54
CA TYR A 112 6.77 9.82 27.56
C TYR A 112 5.58 10.13 28.48
N ALA A 113 5.38 11.39 28.88
CA ALA A 113 4.25 11.79 29.72
C ALA A 113 2.90 11.52 29.04
N TYR A 114 2.80 11.82 27.75
CA TYR A 114 1.61 11.52 26.94
C TYR A 114 1.29 10.00 26.94
N HIS A 115 2.31 9.16 26.74
CA HIS A 115 2.12 7.71 26.74
C HIS A 115 1.77 7.12 28.11
N VAL A 116 2.05 7.82 29.22
CA VAL A 116 1.55 7.43 30.56
C VAL A 116 0.03 7.61 30.64
N ILE A 117 -0.49 8.71 30.09
CA ILE A 117 -1.93 9.01 30.09
C ILE A 117 -2.70 7.98 29.24
N GLU A 118 -2.13 7.53 28.12
CA GLU A 118 -2.70 6.49 27.27
C GLU A 118 -2.49 5.05 27.81
N LEU A 119 -2.21 4.88 29.10
CA LEU A 119 -2.06 3.58 29.75
C LEU A 119 -0.90 2.73 29.18
N TRP A 120 0.09 3.38 28.55
CA TRP A 120 1.38 2.88 28.08
C TRP A 120 1.35 1.64 27.19
N ASN A 121 1.18 0.44 27.74
CA ASN A 121 1.14 -0.82 26.99
C ASN A 121 -0.25 -1.48 27.02
N LEU A 122 -1.14 -1.05 27.92
CA LEU A 122 -2.42 -1.71 28.16
C LEU A 122 -3.28 -1.75 26.88
N PRO A 123 -3.39 -0.66 26.09
CA PRO A 123 -4.09 -0.73 24.81
C PRO A 123 -3.45 -1.75 23.86
N GLY A 124 -2.11 -1.78 23.75
CA GLY A 124 -1.41 -2.73 22.90
C GLY A 124 -1.62 -4.20 23.30
N TYR A 125 -1.67 -4.50 24.61
CA TYR A 125 -1.99 -5.84 25.09
C TYR A 125 -3.44 -6.22 24.81
N LEU A 126 -4.38 -5.27 24.94
CA LEU A 126 -5.79 -5.47 24.61
C LEU A 126 -5.96 -5.76 23.12
N THR A 127 -5.30 -5.00 22.24
CA THR A 127 -5.32 -5.22 20.80
C THR A 127 -4.72 -6.58 20.43
N GLU A 128 -3.59 -6.97 21.03
CA GLU A 128 -3.01 -8.30 20.79
C GLU A 128 -3.90 -9.43 21.30
N TRP A 129 -4.54 -9.25 22.45
CA TRP A 129 -5.49 -10.21 22.99
C TRP A 129 -6.71 -10.35 22.08
N GLU A 130 -7.29 -9.24 21.64
CA GLU A 130 -8.43 -9.20 20.75
C GLU A 130 -8.09 -9.81 19.39
N ALA A 131 -6.94 -9.44 18.81
CA ALA A 131 -6.46 -10.04 17.56
C ALA A 131 -6.29 -11.56 17.69
N LYS A 132 -5.64 -12.04 18.75
CA LYS A 132 -5.48 -13.49 19.02
C LYS A 132 -6.84 -14.17 19.23
N ARG A 133 -7.75 -13.52 19.95
CA ARG A 133 -9.11 -14.04 20.18
C ARG A 133 -9.87 -14.14 18.86
N LEU A 134 -9.88 -13.10 18.05
CA LEU A 134 -10.51 -13.06 16.73
C LEU A 134 -9.90 -14.08 15.79
N MET A 135 -8.57 -14.26 15.77
CA MET A 135 -7.92 -15.28 14.95
C MET A 135 -8.29 -16.70 15.39
N LYS A 136 -8.48 -16.95 16.69
CA LYS A 136 -8.93 -18.25 17.22
C LYS A 136 -10.43 -18.50 16.99
N SER A 137 -11.25 -17.45 17.09
CA SER A 137 -12.71 -17.56 16.99
C SER A 137 -13.23 -17.40 15.57
N ARG A 138 -12.42 -16.86 14.65
CA ARG A 138 -12.77 -16.84 13.23
C ARG A 138 -12.80 -18.28 12.73
N PRO A 139 -13.94 -18.76 12.21
CA PRO A 139 -13.94 -19.92 11.34
C PRO A 139 -12.89 -19.67 10.25
N LYS A 140 -12.29 -20.73 9.68
CA LYS A 140 -11.53 -20.60 8.43
C LYS A 140 -12.49 -20.03 7.37
N LEU A 141 -12.58 -18.71 7.31
CA LEU A 141 -13.54 -17.95 6.50
C LEU A 141 -13.18 -18.02 5.01
N ARG A 142 -11.94 -18.47 4.71
CA ARG A 142 -11.52 -18.77 3.35
C ARG A 142 -11.80 -20.25 3.10
N PRO A 143 -12.71 -20.58 2.16
CA PRO A 143 -12.81 -21.92 1.62
C PRO A 143 -11.42 -22.40 1.17
N THR A 144 -11.15 -23.70 1.30
CA THR A 144 -9.86 -24.29 0.93
C THR A 144 -9.51 -23.97 -0.52
N GLU A 145 -10.52 -23.92 -1.39
CA GLU A 145 -10.39 -23.58 -2.81
C GLU A 145 -9.84 -22.16 -3.01
N VAL A 146 -10.30 -21.20 -2.19
CA VAL A 146 -9.81 -19.82 -2.25
C VAL A 146 -8.36 -19.75 -1.75
N GLU A 147 -8.03 -20.52 -0.71
CA GLU A 147 -6.66 -20.55 -0.18
C GLU A 147 -5.67 -21.20 -1.16
N GLU A 148 -6.09 -22.26 -1.86
CA GLU A 148 -5.29 -22.89 -2.92
C GLU A 148 -5.13 -21.97 -4.13
N TRP A 149 -6.20 -21.30 -4.57
CA TRP A 149 -6.15 -20.33 -5.66
C TRP A 149 -5.33 -19.08 -5.32
N SER A 150 -5.22 -18.75 -4.02
CA SER A 150 -4.42 -17.61 -3.54
C SER A 150 -2.92 -17.91 -3.43
N LYS A 151 -2.47 -19.16 -3.64
CA LYS A 151 -1.04 -19.47 -3.64
C LYS A 151 -0.37 -18.80 -4.84
N PRO A 152 0.87 -18.29 -4.69
CA PRO A 152 1.57 -17.69 -5.81
C PRO A 152 1.76 -18.71 -6.92
N LEU A 153 1.57 -18.27 -8.16
CA LEU A 153 1.83 -19.11 -9.33
C LEU A 153 3.32 -19.50 -9.37
N PRO A 154 3.67 -20.66 -9.94
CA PRO A 154 5.07 -21.00 -10.22
C PRO A 154 5.74 -19.89 -11.05
N LYS A 155 7.02 -19.59 -10.75
CA LYS A 155 7.76 -18.49 -11.40
C LYS A 155 7.83 -18.62 -12.91
N GLU A 156 7.75 -19.85 -13.41
CA GLU A 156 7.76 -20.19 -14.84
C GLU A 156 6.49 -19.69 -15.55
N GLN A 157 5.39 -19.52 -14.82
CA GLN A 157 4.11 -19.02 -15.34
C GLN A 157 3.97 -17.50 -15.21
N TRP A 158 4.96 -16.83 -14.62
CA TRP A 158 4.91 -15.38 -14.47
C TRP A 158 5.08 -14.73 -15.85
N ALA A 159 4.21 -13.77 -16.15
CA ALA A 159 4.37 -12.95 -17.34
C ALA A 159 5.70 -12.18 -17.23
N LYS A 160 6.49 -12.23 -18.30
CA LYS A 160 7.72 -11.42 -18.36
C LYS A 160 7.35 -10.01 -18.84
N PRO A 161 7.93 -8.95 -18.23
CA PRO A 161 7.71 -7.61 -18.71
C PRO A 161 8.18 -7.48 -20.16
N SER A 162 7.50 -6.65 -20.95
CA SER A 162 7.90 -6.39 -22.33
C SER A 162 9.25 -5.67 -22.37
N GLU A 163 10.00 -5.86 -23.47
CA GLU A 163 11.31 -5.22 -23.64
C GLU A 163 11.21 -3.69 -23.59
N GLU A 164 10.13 -3.13 -24.14
CA GLU A 164 9.81 -1.71 -24.06
C GLU A 164 9.63 -1.23 -22.61
N LEU A 165 8.88 -1.99 -21.80
CA LEU A 165 8.65 -1.64 -20.40
C LEU A 165 9.94 -1.70 -19.59
N VAL A 166 10.80 -2.69 -19.86
CA VAL A 166 12.12 -2.81 -19.22
C VAL A 166 12.99 -1.60 -19.57
N ARG A 167 12.99 -1.18 -20.84
CA ARG A 167 13.74 -0.01 -21.33
C ARG A 167 13.24 1.29 -20.70
N LEU A 168 11.92 1.52 -20.66
CA LEU A 168 11.32 2.68 -20.01
C LEU A 168 11.61 2.72 -18.52
N SER A 169 11.50 1.57 -17.85
CA SER A 169 11.79 1.46 -16.41
C SER A 169 13.24 1.78 -16.08
N ALA A 170 14.19 1.34 -16.91
CA ALA A 170 15.60 1.69 -16.75
C ALA A 170 15.84 3.20 -16.89
N GLU A 171 15.18 3.85 -17.86
CA GLU A 171 15.27 5.29 -18.09
C GLU A 171 14.70 6.10 -16.92
N VAL A 172 13.51 5.73 -16.43
CA VAL A 172 12.87 6.36 -15.26
C VAL A 172 13.77 6.25 -14.03
N ARG A 173 14.37 5.08 -13.77
CA ARG A 173 15.29 4.89 -12.65
C ARG A 173 16.54 5.78 -12.77
N ARG A 174 17.09 5.93 -13.98
CA ARG A 174 18.23 6.82 -14.24
C ARG A 174 17.88 8.27 -13.95
N LEU A 175 16.79 8.76 -14.53
CA LEU A 175 16.31 10.13 -14.34
C LEU A 175 16.01 10.45 -12.87
N ARG A 176 15.42 9.51 -12.14
CA ARG A 176 15.15 9.65 -10.71
C ARG A 176 16.42 9.67 -9.87
N ALA A 177 17.44 8.92 -10.26
CA ALA A 177 18.74 8.94 -9.58
C ALA A 177 19.49 10.26 -9.83
N GLU A 178 19.37 10.82 -11.03
CA GLU A 178 19.95 12.13 -11.38
C GLU A 178 19.23 13.28 -10.68
N ASN A 179 17.89 13.24 -10.62
CA ASN A 179 17.07 14.29 -10.03
C ASN A 179 16.08 13.74 -8.98
N PRO A 180 16.54 13.45 -7.75
CA PRO A 180 15.68 12.87 -6.70
C PRO A 180 14.54 13.79 -6.23
N LEU A 181 14.66 15.10 -6.46
CA LEU A 181 13.71 16.12 -6.03
C LEU A 181 12.66 16.47 -7.10
N SER A 182 12.82 16.00 -8.34
CA SER A 182 11.86 16.25 -9.42
C SER A 182 10.56 15.51 -9.18
N SER A 183 9.46 16.09 -9.69
CA SER A 183 8.16 15.44 -9.58
C SER A 183 8.14 14.14 -10.38
N ILE A 184 7.33 13.17 -9.94
CA ILE A 184 7.29 11.86 -10.58
C ILE A 184 6.73 11.98 -12.00
N GLU A 185 5.78 12.89 -12.21
CA GLU A 185 5.15 13.19 -13.49
C GLU A 185 6.16 13.73 -14.51
N GLU A 186 7.05 14.63 -14.10
CA GLU A 186 8.12 15.17 -14.95
C GLU A 186 9.09 14.06 -15.38
N ILE A 187 9.49 13.21 -14.44
CA ILE A 187 10.41 12.09 -14.69
C ILE A 187 9.80 11.11 -15.72
N PHE A 188 8.54 10.70 -15.52
CA PHE A 188 7.87 9.79 -16.47
C PHE A 188 7.65 10.45 -17.83
N SER A 189 7.22 11.71 -17.87
CA SER A 189 7.01 12.45 -19.13
C SER A 189 8.29 12.63 -19.93
N GLU A 190 9.43 12.82 -19.25
CA GLU A 190 10.74 12.89 -19.89
C GLU A 190 11.20 11.52 -20.38
N ALA A 191 11.01 10.47 -19.60
CA ALA A 191 11.34 9.10 -20.02
C ALA A 191 10.56 8.69 -21.29
N TYR A 192 9.26 8.99 -21.36
CA TYR A 192 8.44 8.71 -22.54
C TYR A 192 8.91 9.51 -23.77
N ARG A 193 9.19 10.81 -23.62
CA ARG A 193 9.73 11.66 -24.69
C ARG A 193 11.05 11.11 -25.25
N ARG A 194 11.97 10.68 -24.38
CA ARG A 194 13.28 10.15 -24.78
C ARG A 194 13.20 8.80 -25.48
N GLN A 195 12.20 7.99 -25.14
CA GLN A 195 11.99 6.66 -25.73
C GLN A 195 11.06 6.67 -26.96
N GLY A 196 10.49 7.83 -27.32
CA GLY A 196 9.64 8.00 -28.50
C GLY A 196 8.29 7.30 -28.40
N VAL A 197 7.80 7.09 -27.17
CA VAL A 197 6.50 6.47 -26.91
C VAL A 197 5.47 7.59 -26.77
N GLU A 198 4.51 7.68 -27.69
CA GLU A 198 3.38 8.60 -27.54
C GLU A 198 2.46 8.10 -26.42
N ALA A 199 2.08 9.01 -25.53
CA ALA A 199 1.22 8.75 -24.37
C ALA A 199 -0.25 8.60 -24.76
#